data_AF-A0A5K7YVK2-F1
#
_entry.id   AF-A0A5K7YVK2-F1
#
_cell.length_a   1.000
_cell.length_b   1.000
_cell.length_c   1.000
_cell.angle_alpha   90.00
_cell.angle_beta   90.00
_cell.angle_gamma   90.00
#
_symmetry.space_group_name_H-M   'P 1'
#
loop_
_entity.id
_entity.type
_entity.pdbx_description
1 polymer ?
#
loop_
_entity_poly.entity_id
_entity_poly.type
_entity_poly.pdbx_seq_one_letter_code
_entity_poly.pdbx_strand_id
1 'polypeptide(L)'
;MTAKELQQRNEKADHLRVLQTDDGQFFVESGEGKILYNVTVSDNGDTCTCGDFAKNIKRDADFRCKHILAVFNAVPKQDVDGAVFLQKHTPKLDERWITKIEGKEFVKYPGLLDLAHQHGLSSIEVDIVQMPDKENGNFAVCRATVMSKIGETFIDVGDANPGNCSSKVSKHLLRMASTRAIARALRSYTNVGMTALEELADFNDAIPESAQPTRSKSKPKAAKKPPAKAPKKAPAKSSKAAESSTTGNQTPNTESTEKSESKTQPKMSEAQKRAIYNLSRRRGISVEQLEQMVSDAYGCDLESLTSSDAAGFIRQLQQAA
;
A
#
# COMPACT_ATOMS: atom_id res chain seq x y z
N MET A 1 -32.05 -17.89 10.38
CA MET A 1 -32.46 -16.88 9.36
C MET A 1 -31.72 -17.15 8.07
N THR A 2 -32.34 -16.87 6.92
CA THR A 2 -31.66 -16.93 5.61
C THR A 2 -30.85 -15.65 5.36
N ALA A 3 -29.81 -15.71 4.54
CA ALA A 3 -28.97 -14.54 4.21
C ALA A 3 -29.79 -13.36 3.64
N LYS A 4 -30.81 -13.67 2.83
CA LYS A 4 -31.72 -12.70 2.22
C LYS A 4 -32.58 -11.95 3.25
N GLU A 5 -33.03 -12.63 4.30
CA GLU A 5 -33.80 -12.02 5.39
C GLU A 5 -32.90 -11.10 6.24
N LEU A 6 -31.64 -11.48 6.46
CA LEU A 6 -30.67 -10.67 7.19
C LEU A 6 -30.36 -9.37 6.43
N GLN A 7 -30.17 -9.47 5.12
CA GLN A 7 -29.93 -8.32 4.24
C GLN A 7 -31.10 -7.31 4.27
N GLN A 8 -32.34 -7.78 4.04
CA GLN A 8 -33.52 -6.91 4.08
C GLN A 8 -33.72 -6.24 5.44
N ARG A 9 -33.29 -6.89 6.52
CA ARG A 9 -33.36 -6.36 7.88
C ARG A 9 -32.28 -5.29 8.10
N ASN A 10 -31.09 -5.48 7.53
CA ASN A 10 -30.01 -4.50 7.58
C ASN A 10 -30.39 -3.23 6.80
N GLU A 11 -30.88 -3.36 5.57
CA GLU A 11 -31.37 -2.22 4.76
C GLU A 11 -32.45 -1.41 5.51
N LYS A 12 -33.37 -2.10 6.19
CA LYS A 12 -34.41 -1.42 6.99
C LYS A 12 -33.84 -0.74 8.24
N ALA A 13 -32.78 -1.28 8.84
CA ALA A 13 -32.13 -0.71 10.01
C ALA A 13 -31.37 0.57 9.65
N ASP A 14 -30.73 0.59 8.46
CA ASP A 14 -29.92 1.72 7.98
C ASP A 14 -30.70 3.02 7.86
N HIS A 15 -32.03 2.98 7.72
CA HIS A 15 -32.86 4.18 7.64
C HIS A 15 -33.35 4.71 9.00
N LEU A 16 -33.29 3.91 10.07
CA LEU A 16 -33.81 4.31 11.38
C LEU A 16 -32.89 5.32 12.07
N ARG A 17 -33.47 6.18 12.90
CA ARG A 17 -32.73 7.12 13.76
C ARG A 17 -32.57 6.53 15.15
N VAL A 18 -31.39 6.71 15.73
CA VAL A 18 -31.04 6.24 17.08
C VAL A 18 -30.71 7.45 17.95
N LEU A 19 -31.32 7.49 19.12
CA LEU A 19 -31.06 8.43 20.20
C LEU A 19 -30.32 7.68 21.30
N GLN A 20 -29.35 8.31 21.96
CA GLN A 20 -28.69 7.76 23.14
C GLN A 20 -28.93 8.73 24.30
N THR A 21 -29.31 8.20 25.46
CA THR A 21 -29.47 8.97 26.69
C THR A 21 -28.22 8.90 27.55
N ASP A 22 -28.08 9.86 28.47
CA ASP A 22 -26.94 9.98 29.38
C ASP A 22 -26.75 8.75 30.28
N ASP A 23 -27.84 8.01 30.55
CA ASP A 23 -27.84 6.75 31.30
C ASP A 23 -27.36 5.53 30.49
N GLY A 24 -26.87 5.74 29.26
CA GLY A 24 -26.41 4.67 28.36
C GLY A 24 -27.51 3.85 27.70
N GLN A 25 -28.76 4.33 27.72
CA GLN A 25 -29.88 3.68 27.01
C GLN A 25 -29.99 4.21 25.58
N PHE A 26 -30.42 3.35 24.66
CA PHE A 26 -30.63 3.72 23.26
C PHE A 26 -32.12 3.71 22.93
N PHE A 27 -32.60 4.70 22.21
CA PHE A 27 -33.97 4.76 21.70
C PHE A 27 -33.95 4.81 20.19
N VAL A 28 -34.55 3.81 19.55
CA VAL A 28 -34.59 3.72 18.09
C VAL A 28 -35.98 4.03 17.59
N GLU A 29 -36.07 4.92 16.62
CA GLU A 29 -37.32 5.32 16.00
C GLU A 29 -37.94 4.19 15.18
N SER A 30 -39.27 4.10 15.19
CA SER A 30 -40.02 3.24 14.28
C SER A 30 -39.86 3.72 12.83
N GLY A 31 -40.06 2.83 11.86
CA GLY A 31 -39.97 3.19 10.43
C GLY A 31 -40.97 4.26 9.98
N GLU A 32 -42.00 4.56 10.79
CA GLU A 32 -42.99 5.62 10.53
C GLU A 32 -42.77 6.89 11.37
N GLY A 33 -41.77 6.92 12.25
CA GLY A 33 -41.44 8.08 13.07
C GLY A 33 -42.37 8.38 14.26
N LYS A 34 -43.25 7.45 14.60
CA LYS A 34 -44.33 7.68 15.59
C LYS A 34 -44.01 7.14 16.99
N ILE A 35 -43.03 6.25 17.11
CA ILE A 35 -42.77 5.50 18.35
C ILE A 35 -41.26 5.31 18.50
N LEU A 36 -40.76 5.39 19.72
CA LEU A 36 -39.38 5.07 20.07
C LEU A 36 -39.33 3.72 20.79
N TYR A 37 -38.42 2.84 20.38
CA TYR A 37 -38.15 1.56 21.04
C TYR A 37 -36.89 1.69 21.88
N ASN A 38 -36.98 1.33 23.16
CA ASN A 38 -35.81 1.26 24.04
C ASN A 38 -35.00 0.01 23.69
N VAL A 39 -33.71 0.22 23.47
CA VAL A 39 -32.70 -0.77 23.16
C VAL A 39 -31.59 -0.63 24.19
N THR A 40 -31.25 -1.74 24.82
CA THR A 40 -30.14 -1.83 25.77
C THR A 40 -29.10 -2.77 25.18
N VAL A 41 -27.89 -2.26 24.97
CA VAL A 41 -26.74 -3.03 24.48
C VAL A 41 -25.72 -3.08 25.61
N SER A 42 -25.45 -4.27 26.12
CA SER A 42 -24.53 -4.47 27.26
C SER A 42 -23.82 -5.81 27.12
N ASP A 43 -22.71 -5.98 27.85
CA ASP A 43 -21.94 -7.23 27.85
C ASP A 43 -22.75 -8.44 28.37
N ASN A 44 -23.83 -8.17 29.12
CA ASN A 44 -24.74 -9.17 29.66
C ASN A 44 -25.90 -9.53 28.71
N GLY A 45 -25.94 -8.94 27.52
CA GLY A 45 -26.91 -9.25 26.47
C GLY A 45 -27.64 -8.02 25.91
N ASP A 46 -28.09 -8.16 24.65
CA ASP A 46 -28.81 -7.13 23.91
C ASP A 46 -30.33 -7.30 24.12
N THR A 47 -31.04 -6.23 24.48
CA THR A 47 -32.51 -6.26 24.61
C THR A 47 -33.17 -5.12 23.88
N CYS A 48 -34.40 -5.34 23.40
CA CYS A 48 -35.18 -4.31 22.70
C CYS A 48 -36.68 -4.46 23.00
N THR A 49 -37.40 -3.35 23.20
CA THR A 49 -38.84 -3.35 23.50
C THR A 49 -39.76 -3.60 22.30
N CYS A 50 -39.21 -3.86 21.11
CA CYS A 50 -40.02 -4.07 19.92
C CYS A 50 -40.66 -5.47 19.88
N GLY A 51 -41.84 -5.54 19.26
CA GLY A 51 -42.60 -6.80 19.14
C GLY A 51 -41.90 -7.89 18.31
N ASP A 52 -40.93 -7.53 17.47
CA ASP A 52 -40.14 -8.49 16.69
C ASP A 52 -39.10 -9.21 17.56
N PHE A 53 -38.40 -8.46 18.42
CA PHE A 53 -37.47 -9.02 19.41
C PHE A 53 -38.20 -9.93 20.39
N ALA A 54 -39.30 -9.45 20.99
CA ALA A 54 -40.07 -10.21 21.97
C ALA A 54 -40.58 -11.57 21.47
N LYS A 55 -40.84 -11.70 20.16
CA LYS A 55 -41.32 -12.94 19.53
C LYS A 55 -40.20 -13.93 19.23
N ASN A 56 -39.04 -13.43 18.81
CA ASN A 56 -37.98 -14.26 18.22
C ASN A 56 -36.84 -14.58 19.19
N ILE A 57 -36.60 -13.76 20.23
CA ILE A 57 -35.55 -14.02 21.23
C ILE A 57 -35.77 -15.34 22.01
N LYS A 58 -37.03 -15.78 22.13
CA LYS A 58 -37.38 -17.06 22.78
C LYS A 58 -37.02 -18.29 21.94
N ARG A 59 -36.81 -18.10 20.63
CA ARG A 59 -36.48 -19.16 19.68
C ARG A 59 -34.99 -19.19 19.36
N ASP A 60 -34.34 -18.03 19.40
CA ASP A 60 -32.95 -17.83 19.05
C ASP A 60 -32.35 -16.80 20.03
N ALA A 61 -31.42 -17.25 20.87
CA ALA A 61 -30.81 -16.42 21.92
C ALA A 61 -29.92 -15.31 21.35
N ASP A 62 -29.43 -15.48 20.12
CA ASP A 62 -28.58 -14.50 19.42
C ASP A 62 -29.39 -13.60 18.47
N PHE A 63 -30.73 -13.62 18.60
CA PHE A 63 -31.59 -12.86 17.70
C PHE A 63 -31.45 -11.35 17.86
N ARG A 64 -30.93 -10.69 16.83
CA ARG A 64 -30.83 -9.23 16.76
C ARG A 64 -31.96 -8.63 15.93
N CYS A 65 -32.71 -7.72 16.56
CA CYS A 65 -33.75 -6.99 15.85
C CYS A 65 -33.21 -5.81 15.04
N LYS A 66 -34.02 -5.29 14.09
CA LYS A 66 -33.61 -4.14 13.27
C LYS A 66 -33.22 -2.91 14.10
N HIS A 67 -33.77 -2.75 15.31
CA HIS A 67 -33.42 -1.66 16.21
C HIS A 67 -32.07 -1.90 16.90
N ILE A 68 -31.80 -3.14 17.34
CA ILE A 68 -30.48 -3.52 17.89
C ILE A 68 -29.40 -3.31 16.83
N LEU A 69 -29.64 -3.77 15.60
CA LEU A 69 -28.73 -3.55 14.48
C LEU A 69 -28.50 -2.06 14.19
N ALA A 70 -29.55 -1.23 14.28
CA ALA A 70 -29.40 0.21 14.12
C ALA A 70 -28.47 0.83 15.17
N VAL A 71 -28.50 0.35 16.43
CA VAL A 71 -27.57 0.78 17.48
C VAL A 71 -26.14 0.34 17.17
N PHE A 72 -25.93 -0.92 16.79
CA PHE A 72 -24.60 -1.43 16.42
C PHE A 72 -24.00 -0.70 15.19
N ASN A 73 -24.83 -0.32 14.23
CA ASN A 73 -24.39 0.47 13.07
C ASN A 73 -24.05 1.93 13.44
N ALA A 74 -24.52 2.41 14.60
CA ALA A 74 -24.35 3.79 15.04
C ALA A 74 -23.21 4.00 16.06
N VAL A 75 -22.77 2.96 16.79
CA VAL A 75 -21.79 3.07 17.88
C VAL A 75 -20.51 2.25 17.59
N PRO A 76 -19.40 2.87 17.16
CA PRO A 76 -18.17 2.15 16.78
C PRO A 76 -17.26 1.75 17.96
N LYS A 77 -17.31 2.48 19.08
CA LYS A 77 -16.51 2.24 20.30
C LYS A 77 -17.30 2.80 21.48
N GLN A 78 -17.28 2.11 22.63
CA GLN A 78 -18.03 2.41 23.86
C GLN A 78 -17.65 3.76 24.53
N ASP A 79 -17.36 4.82 23.77
CA ASP A 79 -17.07 6.15 24.31
C ASP A 79 -18.38 6.94 24.43
N VAL A 80 -18.69 7.32 25.67
CA VAL A 80 -19.88 8.07 26.05
C VAL A 80 -19.51 9.54 26.12
N ASP A 81 -20.06 10.37 25.24
CA ASP A 81 -20.08 11.82 25.42
C ASP A 81 -21.46 12.36 25.04
N GLY A 82 -21.96 13.30 25.85
CA GLY A 82 -23.37 13.66 26.05
C GLY A 82 -24.25 13.80 24.80
N ALA A 83 -25.56 13.58 24.99
CA ALA A 83 -26.59 13.48 23.95
C ALA A 83 -26.37 14.35 22.69
N VAL A 84 -25.75 13.75 21.66
CA VAL A 84 -25.73 14.24 20.28
C VAL A 84 -26.51 13.25 19.44
N PHE A 85 -27.29 13.73 18.46
CA PHE A 85 -27.80 12.86 17.40
C PHE A 85 -26.60 12.13 16.77
N LEU A 86 -26.52 10.81 16.96
CA LEU A 86 -25.47 10.00 16.36
C LEU A 86 -25.60 10.14 14.83
N GLN A 87 -24.69 10.92 14.24
CA GLN A 87 -24.60 11.01 12.79
C GLN A 87 -24.21 9.63 12.28
N LYS A 88 -25.00 9.08 11.35
CA LYS A 88 -24.70 7.80 10.72
C LYS A 88 -23.27 7.85 10.21
N HIS A 89 -22.45 6.89 10.65
CA HIS A 89 -21.08 6.77 10.17
C HIS A 89 -21.14 6.60 8.65
N THR A 90 -20.83 7.67 7.93
CA THR A 90 -20.76 7.64 6.48
C THR A 90 -19.37 7.14 6.16
N PRO A 91 -19.23 5.98 5.49
CA PRO A 91 -17.92 5.49 5.09
C PRO A 91 -17.17 6.59 4.32
N LYS A 92 -15.93 6.88 4.74
CA LYS A 92 -15.11 7.94 4.16
C LYS A 92 -13.68 7.47 4.03
N LEU A 93 -13.08 7.79 2.88
CA LEU A 93 -11.66 7.57 2.68
C LEU A 93 -10.87 8.56 3.53
N ASP A 94 -10.01 8.04 4.40
CA ASP A 94 -9.09 8.86 5.19
C ASP A 94 -8.00 9.44 4.27
N GLU A 95 -7.79 10.76 4.36
CA GLU A 95 -6.83 11.52 3.56
C GLU A 95 -5.39 11.00 3.72
N ARG A 96 -5.03 10.36 4.83
CA ARG A 96 -3.69 9.76 5.04
C ARG A 96 -3.34 8.70 4.00
N TRP A 97 -4.35 8.10 3.39
CA TRP A 97 -4.20 7.09 2.35
C TRP A 97 -4.13 7.68 0.94
N ILE A 98 -4.36 8.99 0.81
CA ILE A 98 -4.25 9.71 -0.46
C ILE A 98 -2.84 10.29 -0.57
N THR A 99 -2.21 10.08 -1.73
CA THR A 99 -0.87 10.61 -2.05
C THR A 99 -0.94 11.43 -3.31
N LYS A 100 -0.35 12.63 -3.28
CA LYS A 100 -0.25 13.50 -4.45
C LYS A 100 1.07 13.26 -5.15
N ILE A 101 1.02 12.88 -6.42
CA ILE A 101 2.19 12.75 -7.29
C ILE A 101 1.96 13.65 -8.49
N GLU A 102 2.79 14.68 -8.62
CA GLU A 102 2.77 15.63 -9.75
C GLU A 102 1.37 16.19 -10.09
N GLY A 103 0.61 16.54 -9.05
CA GLY A 103 -0.71 17.17 -9.17
C GLY A 103 -1.88 16.19 -9.35
N LYS A 104 -1.65 14.88 -9.45
CA LYS A 104 -2.69 13.85 -9.43
C LYS A 104 -2.76 13.16 -8.07
N GLU A 105 -3.98 12.83 -7.65
CA GLU A 105 -4.26 12.11 -6.41
C GLU A 105 -4.33 10.61 -6.67
N PHE A 106 -3.59 9.84 -5.87
CA PHE A 106 -3.58 8.39 -5.89
C PHE A 106 -3.97 7.86 -4.52
N VAL A 107 -4.78 6.81 -4.50
CA VAL A 107 -5.15 6.13 -3.27
C VAL A 107 -4.21 4.95 -3.04
N LYS A 108 -3.77 4.73 -1.80
CA LYS A 108 -3.00 3.53 -1.43
C LYS A 108 -3.95 2.35 -1.21
N TYR A 109 -3.50 1.14 -1.54
CA TYR A 109 -4.26 -0.09 -1.33
C TYR A 109 -4.85 -0.24 0.09
N PRO A 110 -4.13 0.04 1.19
CA PRO A 110 -4.70 -0.06 2.54
C PRO A 110 -5.90 0.87 2.76
N GLY A 111 -5.94 2.04 2.10
CA GLY A 111 -7.08 2.95 2.19
C GLY A 111 -8.31 2.42 1.49
N LEU A 112 -8.14 1.78 0.32
CA LEU A 112 -9.24 1.09 -0.37
C LEU A 112 -9.78 -0.07 0.45
N LEU A 113 -8.90 -0.86 1.07
CA LEU A 113 -9.29 -1.98 1.91
C LEU A 113 -10.02 -1.53 3.18
N ASP A 114 -9.53 -0.47 3.83
CA ASP A 114 -10.17 0.12 5.00
C ASP A 114 -11.56 0.64 4.66
N LEU A 115 -11.69 1.42 3.58
CA LEU A 115 -12.98 1.92 3.10
C LEU A 115 -13.91 0.76 2.73
N ALA A 116 -13.40 -0.29 2.10
CA ALA A 116 -14.19 -1.47 1.78
C ALA A 116 -14.75 -2.15 3.04
N HIS A 117 -13.96 -2.26 4.12
CA HIS A 117 -14.46 -2.77 5.39
C HIS A 117 -15.55 -1.87 5.99
N GLN A 118 -15.40 -0.55 5.92
CA GLN A 118 -16.43 0.42 6.34
C GLN A 118 -17.74 0.25 5.56
N HIS A 119 -17.66 -0.04 4.25
CA HIS A 119 -18.82 -0.33 3.39
C HIS A 119 -19.43 -1.73 3.61
N GLY A 120 -18.81 -2.58 4.43
CA GLY A 120 -19.30 -3.93 4.69
C GLY A 120 -18.78 -4.97 3.70
N LEU A 121 -17.47 -4.97 3.43
CA LEU A 121 -16.81 -6.05 2.69
C LEU A 121 -17.07 -7.42 3.36
N SER A 122 -17.45 -8.42 2.57
CA SER A 122 -17.66 -9.79 3.00
C SER A 122 -16.47 -10.68 2.63
N SER A 123 -16.07 -10.68 1.36
CA SER A 123 -14.91 -11.45 0.90
C SER A 123 -14.26 -10.86 -0.34
N ILE A 124 -13.02 -11.27 -0.57
CA ILE A 124 -12.26 -11.00 -1.79
C ILE A 124 -11.72 -12.34 -2.29
N GLU A 125 -12.07 -12.71 -3.51
CA GLU A 125 -11.59 -13.90 -4.18
C GLU A 125 -10.76 -13.49 -5.40
N VAL A 126 -9.70 -14.25 -5.69
CA VAL A 126 -8.83 -13.98 -6.84
C VAL A 126 -8.61 -15.27 -7.61
N ASP A 127 -9.01 -15.23 -8.88
CA ASP A 127 -8.78 -16.29 -9.84
C ASP A 127 -7.59 -15.94 -10.74
N ILE A 128 -6.72 -16.91 -10.94
CA ILE A 128 -5.66 -16.79 -11.95
C ILE A 128 -6.27 -17.15 -13.29
N VAL A 129 -6.38 -16.16 -14.18
CA VAL A 129 -6.90 -16.35 -15.54
C VAL A 129 -5.77 -16.80 -16.47
N GLN A 130 -4.56 -16.24 -16.29
CA GLN A 130 -3.40 -16.58 -17.09
C GLN A 130 -2.12 -16.56 -16.26
N MET A 131 -1.36 -17.65 -16.32
CA MET A 131 -0.03 -17.75 -15.72
C MET A 131 1.02 -17.09 -16.62
N PRO A 132 2.01 -16.38 -16.06
CA PRO A 132 3.10 -15.84 -16.86
C PRO A 132 4.01 -16.97 -17.37
N ASP A 133 4.15 -17.07 -18.69
CA ASP A 133 5.05 -18.04 -19.34
C ASP A 133 5.82 -17.38 -20.49
N LYS A 134 6.80 -18.10 -21.06
CA LYS A 134 7.61 -17.54 -22.15
C LYS A 134 6.83 -17.37 -23.46
N GLU A 135 5.80 -18.17 -23.68
CA GLU A 135 5.03 -18.19 -24.93
C GLU A 135 4.10 -16.98 -25.02
N ASN A 136 3.57 -16.53 -23.88
CA ASN A 136 2.71 -15.36 -23.75
C ASN A 136 3.46 -14.07 -23.38
N GLY A 137 4.81 -14.07 -23.46
CA GLY A 137 5.62 -12.89 -23.16
C GLY A 137 5.70 -12.55 -21.66
N ASN A 138 5.51 -13.53 -20.79
CA ASN A 138 5.35 -13.44 -19.34
C ASN A 138 4.15 -12.55 -18.95
N PHE A 139 3.05 -12.66 -19.67
CA PHE A 139 1.82 -11.93 -19.40
C PHE A 139 0.98 -12.71 -18.37
N ALA A 140 0.80 -12.12 -17.19
CA ALA A 140 -0.04 -12.64 -16.12
C ALA A 140 -1.37 -11.89 -16.07
N VAL A 141 -2.47 -12.61 -15.87
CA VAL A 141 -3.82 -12.04 -15.72
C VAL A 141 -4.51 -12.67 -14.52
N CYS A 142 -5.02 -11.83 -13.64
CA CYS A 142 -5.84 -12.24 -12.50
C CYS A 142 -7.19 -11.54 -12.55
N ARG A 143 -8.25 -12.23 -12.14
CA ARG A 143 -9.58 -11.68 -11.93
C ARG A 143 -9.83 -11.63 -10.44
N ALA A 144 -10.25 -10.48 -9.93
CA ALA A 144 -10.65 -10.34 -8.53
C ALA A 144 -12.17 -10.15 -8.46
N THR A 145 -12.78 -10.83 -7.50
CA THR A 145 -14.21 -10.76 -7.18
C THR A 145 -14.35 -10.27 -5.75
N VAL A 146 -14.97 -9.12 -5.57
CA VAL A 146 -15.24 -8.48 -4.28
C VAL A 146 -16.72 -8.63 -3.97
N MET A 147 -17.06 -9.20 -2.82
CA MET A 147 -18.45 -9.38 -2.39
C MET A 147 -18.75 -8.55 -1.15
N SER A 148 -19.86 -7.80 -1.18
CA SER A 148 -20.39 -7.05 -0.03
C SER A 148 -21.20 -7.98 0.89
N LYS A 149 -21.37 -7.59 2.15
CA LYS A 149 -22.24 -8.29 3.11
C LYS A 149 -23.72 -8.27 2.69
N ILE A 150 -24.07 -7.34 1.80
CA ILE A 150 -25.39 -7.16 1.20
C ILE A 150 -25.51 -8.03 -0.07
N GLY A 151 -24.45 -8.77 -0.46
CA GLY A 151 -24.48 -9.70 -1.60
C GLY A 151 -24.27 -9.05 -2.96
N GLU A 152 -23.83 -7.78 -3.00
CA GLU A 152 -23.38 -7.13 -4.23
C GLU A 152 -21.99 -7.64 -4.59
N THR A 153 -21.76 -7.88 -5.88
CA THR A 153 -20.51 -8.45 -6.37
C THR A 153 -19.89 -7.54 -7.42
N PHE A 154 -18.60 -7.20 -7.21
CA PHE A 154 -17.81 -6.35 -8.10
C PHE A 154 -16.63 -7.17 -8.62
N ILE A 155 -16.46 -7.17 -9.94
CA ILE A 155 -15.43 -7.97 -10.60
C ILE A 155 -14.57 -7.05 -11.45
N ASP A 156 -13.26 -7.20 -11.35
CA ASP A 156 -12.32 -6.55 -12.26
C ASP A 156 -11.10 -7.45 -12.51
N VAL A 157 -10.30 -7.07 -13.50
CA VAL A 157 -9.15 -7.83 -13.98
C VAL A 157 -7.89 -6.98 -13.85
N GLY A 158 -6.82 -7.59 -13.36
CA GLY A 158 -5.49 -7.01 -13.31
C GLY A 158 -4.53 -7.80 -14.17
N ASP A 159 -3.70 -7.09 -14.93
CA ASP A 159 -2.67 -7.68 -15.78
C ASP A 159 -1.27 -7.17 -15.41
N ALA A 160 -0.28 -8.02 -15.62
CA ALA A 160 1.11 -7.68 -15.40
C ALA A 160 2.02 -8.42 -16.39
N ASN A 161 2.91 -7.67 -17.02
CA ASN A 161 3.95 -8.17 -17.90
C ASN A 161 5.21 -7.28 -17.78
N PRO A 162 6.37 -7.71 -18.29
CA PRO A 162 7.60 -6.92 -18.20
C PRO A 162 7.54 -5.54 -18.87
N GLY A 163 6.59 -5.29 -19.78
CA GLY A 163 6.39 -4.02 -20.46
C GLY A 163 5.51 -3.02 -19.70
N ASN A 164 4.66 -3.47 -18.78
CA ASN A 164 3.78 -2.63 -17.95
C ASN A 164 4.08 -2.76 -16.45
N CYS A 165 5.28 -3.21 -16.10
CA CYS A 165 5.78 -3.30 -14.74
C CYS A 165 7.20 -2.71 -14.68
N SER A 166 7.55 -2.07 -13.57
CA SER A 166 8.93 -1.64 -13.35
C SER A 166 9.89 -2.84 -13.27
N SER A 167 11.16 -2.59 -13.58
CA SER A 167 12.22 -3.61 -13.52
C SER A 167 12.34 -4.27 -12.13
N LYS A 168 12.01 -3.55 -11.06
CA LYS A 168 12.01 -4.05 -9.68
C LYS A 168 10.93 -5.12 -9.43
N VAL A 169 9.82 -5.09 -10.16
CA VAL A 169 8.67 -6.01 -9.97
C VAL A 169 8.66 -7.13 -11.02
N SER A 170 9.56 -7.10 -12.00
CA SER A 170 9.65 -8.09 -13.08
C SER A 170 9.68 -9.57 -12.64
N LYS A 171 10.12 -9.88 -11.42
CA LYS A 171 10.15 -11.23 -10.84
C LYS A 171 8.83 -11.65 -10.15
N HIS A 172 7.89 -10.72 -10.00
CA HIS A 172 6.68 -10.86 -9.20
C HIS A 172 5.41 -10.51 -9.99
N LEU A 173 5.38 -10.84 -11.29
CA LEU A 173 4.31 -10.48 -12.22
C LEU A 173 2.94 -10.99 -11.76
N LEU A 174 2.84 -12.24 -11.32
CA LEU A 174 1.57 -12.79 -10.82
C LEU A 174 1.06 -12.05 -9.58
N ARG A 175 1.97 -11.67 -8.66
CA ARG A 175 1.62 -10.88 -7.46
C ARG A 175 1.15 -9.48 -7.85
N MET A 176 1.76 -8.89 -8.87
CA MET A 176 1.37 -7.58 -9.40
C MET A 176 -0.01 -7.65 -10.07
N ALA A 177 -0.24 -8.61 -10.98
CA ALA A 177 -1.54 -8.83 -11.62
C ALA A 177 -2.64 -9.03 -10.57
N SER A 178 -2.39 -9.84 -9.53
CA SER A 178 -3.32 -10.04 -8.42
C SER A 178 -3.61 -8.75 -7.65
N THR A 179 -2.59 -7.99 -7.29
CA THR A 179 -2.76 -6.73 -6.54
C THR A 179 -3.56 -5.71 -7.35
N ARG A 180 -3.27 -5.59 -8.64
CA ARG A 180 -4.00 -4.73 -9.58
C ARG A 180 -5.47 -5.14 -9.70
N ALA A 181 -5.73 -6.43 -9.82
CA ALA A 181 -7.11 -6.94 -9.93
C ALA A 181 -7.91 -6.55 -8.69
N ILE A 182 -7.36 -6.78 -7.49
CA ILE A 182 -8.03 -6.46 -6.23
C ILE A 182 -8.24 -4.94 -6.10
N ALA A 183 -7.22 -4.13 -6.36
CA ALA A 183 -7.33 -2.68 -6.28
C ALA A 183 -8.45 -2.12 -7.18
N ARG A 184 -8.52 -2.60 -8.43
CA ARG A 184 -9.55 -2.19 -9.39
C ARG A 184 -10.96 -2.59 -8.97
N ALA A 185 -11.12 -3.82 -8.49
CA ALA A 185 -12.40 -4.31 -7.97
C ALA A 185 -12.82 -3.54 -6.70
N LEU A 186 -11.88 -3.26 -5.78
CA LEU A 186 -12.15 -2.46 -4.58
C LEU A 186 -12.52 -1.01 -4.91
N ARG A 187 -11.90 -0.40 -5.93
CA ARG A 187 -12.29 0.95 -6.39
C ARG A 187 -13.72 0.99 -6.90
N SER A 188 -14.13 -0.01 -7.67
CA SER A 188 -15.51 -0.14 -8.15
C SER A 188 -16.48 -0.34 -6.99
N TYR A 189 -16.12 -1.16 -6.02
CA TYR A 189 -16.91 -1.41 -4.81
C TYR A 189 -17.05 -0.16 -3.91
N THR A 190 -15.97 0.59 -3.74
CA THR A 190 -15.92 1.77 -2.86
C THR A 190 -16.28 3.09 -3.55
N ASN A 191 -16.63 3.05 -4.84
CA ASN A 191 -16.90 4.22 -5.68
C ASN A 191 -15.76 5.26 -5.67
N VAL A 192 -14.50 4.80 -5.67
CA VAL A 192 -13.31 5.66 -5.69
C VAL A 192 -12.78 5.83 -7.12
N GLY A 193 -12.95 7.04 -7.66
CA GLY A 193 -12.47 7.40 -9.00
C GLY A 193 -10.95 7.52 -9.15
N MET A 194 -10.21 7.69 -8.05
CA MET A 194 -8.75 7.80 -8.05
C MET A 194 -8.06 6.46 -8.33
N THR A 195 -7.04 6.45 -9.18
CA THR A 195 -6.19 5.28 -9.44
C THR A 195 -5.46 4.85 -8.17
N ALA A 196 -5.35 3.54 -7.94
CA ALA A 196 -4.57 3.04 -6.81
C ALA A 196 -3.07 3.10 -7.14
N LEU A 197 -2.23 3.43 -6.15
CA LEU A 197 -0.78 3.53 -6.36
C LEU A 197 -0.19 2.20 -6.86
N GLU A 198 -0.71 1.10 -6.35
CA GLU A 198 -0.32 -0.26 -6.69
C GLU A 198 -0.81 -0.71 -8.08
N GLU A 199 -1.67 0.08 -8.74
CA GLU A 199 -2.05 -0.10 -10.15
C GLU A 199 -0.98 0.40 -11.11
N LEU A 200 -0.11 1.32 -10.68
CA LEU A 200 0.88 1.94 -11.55
C LEU A 200 2.03 0.98 -11.88
N ALA A 201 2.57 1.09 -13.09
CA ALA A 201 3.76 0.33 -13.51
C ALA A 201 5.04 0.95 -12.94
N ASP A 202 5.12 2.28 -12.98
CA ASP A 202 6.19 3.08 -12.43
C ASP A 202 5.62 4.41 -11.90
N PHE A 203 6.30 5.04 -10.95
CA PHE A 203 5.89 6.36 -10.44
C PHE A 203 5.91 7.43 -11.54
N ASN A 204 6.70 7.20 -12.59
CA ASN A 204 6.77 8.06 -13.77
C ASN A 204 5.53 7.97 -14.70
N ASP A 205 4.66 6.97 -14.53
CA ASP A 205 3.40 6.89 -15.30
C ASP A 205 2.29 7.74 -14.66
N ALA A 206 2.49 8.22 -13.43
CA ALA A 206 1.63 9.22 -12.83
C ALA A 206 1.78 10.60 -13.50
N ILE A 207 2.93 10.84 -14.13
CA ILE A 207 3.36 12.11 -14.72
C ILE A 207 2.55 12.42 -15.98
N PRO A 208 1.98 13.62 -16.14
CA PRO A 208 1.32 14.02 -17.38
C PRO A 208 2.29 13.98 -18.57
N GLU A 209 1.79 13.51 -19.72
CA GLU A 209 2.55 13.26 -20.95
C GLU A 209 3.25 14.51 -21.52
N SER A 210 2.87 15.70 -21.06
CA SER A 210 3.52 16.98 -21.37
C SER A 210 4.87 17.22 -20.68
N ALA A 211 5.29 16.37 -19.74
CA ALA A 211 6.52 16.55 -18.95
C ALA A 211 7.55 15.42 -19.10
N GLN A 212 7.28 14.38 -19.91
CA GLN A 212 8.27 13.32 -20.13
C GLN A 212 9.30 13.73 -21.20
N PRO A 213 10.62 13.69 -20.93
CA PRO A 213 11.61 13.73 -22.00
C PRO A 213 11.43 12.45 -22.83
N THR A 214 11.24 12.62 -24.13
CA THR A 214 10.98 11.53 -25.08
C THR A 214 12.01 10.42 -24.92
N ARG A 215 11.62 9.29 -24.33
CA ARG A 215 12.44 8.06 -24.40
C ARG A 215 12.43 7.63 -25.86
N SER A 216 13.51 7.93 -26.55
CA SER A 216 13.76 7.46 -27.91
C SER A 216 13.69 5.93 -27.92
N LYS A 217 12.59 5.39 -28.44
CA LYS A 217 12.48 3.97 -28.78
C LYS A 217 13.54 3.70 -29.86
N SER A 218 14.67 3.12 -29.46
CA SER A 218 15.68 2.62 -30.37
C SER A 218 15.06 1.50 -31.20
N LYS A 219 14.72 1.80 -32.46
CA LYS A 219 14.33 0.79 -33.45
C LYS A 219 15.46 -0.25 -33.55
N PRO A 220 15.17 -1.56 -33.47
CA PRO A 220 16.15 -2.58 -33.80
C PRO A 220 16.53 -2.43 -35.29
N LYS A 221 17.82 -2.23 -35.57
CA LYS A 221 18.36 -2.26 -36.93
C LYS A 221 18.14 -3.67 -37.50
N ALA A 222 17.49 -3.75 -38.66
CA ALA A 222 17.33 -4.96 -39.43
C ALA A 222 18.70 -5.60 -39.74
N ALA A 223 18.90 -6.83 -39.29
CA ALA A 223 20.09 -7.62 -39.59
C ALA A 223 20.07 -8.04 -41.07
N LYS A 224 21.07 -7.60 -41.83
CA LYS A 224 21.33 -8.10 -43.19
C LYS A 224 21.81 -9.56 -43.10
N LYS A 225 21.13 -10.46 -43.83
CA LYS A 225 21.54 -11.85 -44.08
C LYS A 225 22.93 -11.90 -44.76
N PRO A 226 23.86 -12.74 -44.30
CA PRO A 226 24.95 -13.26 -45.14
C PRO A 226 24.50 -14.53 -45.89
N PRO A 227 24.98 -14.78 -47.12
CA PRO A 227 24.62 -15.96 -47.89
C PRO A 227 25.37 -17.22 -47.43
N ALA A 228 24.75 -18.36 -47.70
CA ALA A 228 25.14 -19.70 -47.28
C ALA A 228 26.42 -20.25 -47.95
N LYS A 229 27.22 -21.01 -47.19
CA LYS A 229 28.04 -22.13 -47.67
C LYS A 229 28.10 -23.23 -46.59
N ALA A 230 27.78 -24.45 -46.98
CA ALA A 230 27.89 -25.67 -46.18
C ALA A 230 29.22 -26.42 -46.51
N PRO A 231 29.49 -27.61 -45.95
CA PRO A 231 29.95 -27.86 -44.58
C PRO A 231 31.23 -28.74 -44.55
N LYS A 232 32.11 -28.62 -43.54
CA LYS A 232 33.10 -29.69 -43.23
C LYS A 232 33.43 -29.82 -41.73
N LYS A 233 33.06 -31.00 -41.20
CA LYS A 233 33.70 -31.90 -40.21
C LYS A 233 34.40 -31.34 -38.95
N ALA A 234 33.92 -31.81 -37.81
CA ALA A 234 34.65 -31.99 -36.55
C ALA A 234 35.60 -33.23 -36.64
N PRO A 235 36.56 -33.46 -35.70
CA PRO A 235 36.22 -33.88 -34.34
C PRO A 235 37.14 -33.46 -33.17
N ALA A 236 36.53 -33.41 -31.98
CA ALA A 236 36.95 -33.96 -30.67
C ALA A 236 38.06 -33.33 -29.78
N LYS A 237 37.63 -33.02 -28.52
CA LYS A 237 38.20 -33.34 -27.18
C LYS A 237 39.62 -32.78 -26.85
N SER A 238 39.99 -32.32 -25.64
CA SER A 238 39.51 -32.54 -24.27
C SER A 238 40.25 -31.64 -23.25
N SER A 239 39.56 -31.32 -22.14
CA SER A 239 39.99 -31.30 -20.71
C SER A 239 41.01 -30.32 -20.11
N LYS A 240 40.54 -29.67 -19.01
CA LYS A 240 41.15 -29.37 -17.67
C LYS A 240 42.40 -28.46 -17.63
N ALA A 241 42.73 -27.72 -16.58
CA ALA A 241 42.17 -27.17 -15.34
C ALA A 241 43.35 -26.44 -14.64
N ALA A 242 43.07 -25.56 -13.66
CA ALA A 242 43.99 -25.02 -12.64
C ALA A 242 45.08 -24.02 -13.12
N GLU A 243 45.61 -23.08 -12.33
CA GLU A 243 45.22 -22.27 -11.15
C GLU A 243 46.45 -21.34 -10.90
N SER A 244 46.31 -20.33 -10.04
CA SER A 244 47.39 -19.55 -9.37
C SER A 244 48.14 -18.49 -10.23
N SER A 245 47.92 -17.18 -10.00
CA SER A 245 48.69 -16.26 -9.11
C SER A 245 50.17 -16.12 -9.52
N THR A 246 50.81 -14.95 -9.64
CA THR A 246 50.82 -13.76 -8.78
C THR A 246 51.72 -12.69 -9.43
N THR A 247 51.42 -11.39 -9.18
CA THR A 247 52.32 -10.21 -9.01
C THR A 247 53.41 -9.79 -10.03
N GLY A 248 53.47 -8.47 -10.25
CA GLY A 248 54.65 -7.72 -10.71
C GLY A 248 54.26 -6.55 -11.64
N ASN A 249 53.85 -5.37 -11.15
CA ASN A 249 54.61 -4.24 -10.60
C ASN A 249 55.16 -3.24 -11.66
N GLN A 250 55.25 -1.95 -11.27
CA GLN A 250 55.84 -0.74 -11.95
C GLN A 250 54.84 0.03 -12.86
N THR A 251 54.37 1.29 -12.67
CA THR A 251 54.92 2.63 -12.26
C THR A 251 56.22 3.02 -12.96
N PRO A 252 56.61 4.32 -13.13
CA PRO A 252 55.92 5.63 -12.93
C PRO A 252 56.21 6.70 -14.02
N ASN A 253 55.54 7.87 -13.98
CA ASN A 253 56.16 9.21 -14.02
C ASN A 253 55.05 10.29 -13.86
N THR A 254 54.95 11.04 -12.77
CA THR A 254 55.71 12.24 -12.37
C THR A 254 55.54 13.41 -13.33
N GLU A 255 54.72 14.40 -12.96
CA GLU A 255 55.21 15.78 -12.78
C GLU A 255 54.25 16.60 -11.93
N SER A 256 54.83 17.12 -10.86
CA SER A 256 54.29 18.02 -9.86
C SER A 256 54.51 19.47 -10.30
N THR A 257 53.55 20.35 -10.00
CA THR A 257 53.88 21.75 -9.73
C THR A 257 53.03 22.22 -8.55
N GLU A 258 53.70 22.42 -7.43
CA GLU A 258 53.14 22.96 -6.20
C GLU A 258 52.87 24.46 -6.34
N LYS A 259 51.74 24.92 -5.78
CA LYS A 259 51.68 26.19 -5.04
C LYS A 259 50.64 26.12 -3.93
N SER A 260 51.14 26.47 -2.75
CA SER A 260 50.59 26.60 -1.41
C SER A 260 49.18 27.20 -1.24
N GLU A 261 48.53 26.77 -0.14
CA GLU A 261 47.52 27.47 0.68
C GLU A 261 46.03 27.48 0.28
N SER A 262 45.29 26.45 0.73
CA SER A 262 44.24 26.52 1.78
C SER A 262 43.48 25.19 1.75
N LYS A 263 43.65 24.31 2.75
CA LYS A 263 42.95 23.01 2.79
C LYS A 263 41.49 23.19 3.18
N THR A 264 40.67 23.62 2.24
CA THR A 264 39.21 23.54 2.35
C THR A 264 38.83 22.08 2.10
N GLN A 265 38.68 21.30 3.16
CA GLN A 265 38.17 19.93 3.01
C GLN A 265 36.75 19.98 2.45
N PRO A 266 36.42 19.14 1.46
CA PRO A 266 35.11 19.18 0.82
C PRO A 266 34.01 18.82 1.83
N LYS A 267 33.00 19.70 1.92
CA LYS A 267 31.75 19.45 2.67
C LYS A 267 31.12 18.12 2.24
N MET A 268 30.37 17.48 3.13
CA MET A 268 29.77 16.16 2.87
C MET A 268 28.95 16.14 1.57
N SER A 269 29.04 15.04 0.83
CA SER A 269 28.21 14.84 -0.37
C SER A 269 26.73 14.69 -0.02
N GLU A 270 25.84 15.03 -0.94
CA GLU A 270 24.39 14.92 -0.71
C GLU A 270 23.94 13.46 -0.47
N ALA A 271 24.66 12.49 -1.05
CA ALA A 271 24.46 11.08 -0.77
C ALA A 271 24.77 10.70 0.68
N GLN A 272 25.83 11.29 1.26
CA GLN A 272 26.21 11.09 2.66
C GLN A 272 25.19 11.75 3.61
N LYS A 273 24.73 12.97 3.30
CA LYS A 273 23.66 13.64 4.06
C LYS A 273 22.40 12.77 4.12
N ARG A 274 21.94 12.25 2.97
CA ARG A 274 20.78 11.34 2.90
C ARG A 274 21.00 10.03 3.66
N ALA A 275 22.21 9.47 3.63
CA ALA A 275 22.53 8.25 4.36
C ALA A 275 22.42 8.43 5.88
N ILE A 276 22.93 9.55 6.41
CA ILE A 276 22.87 9.90 7.83
C ILE A 276 21.39 10.03 8.28
N TYR A 277 20.57 10.82 7.60
CA TYR A 277 19.15 10.99 7.97
C TYR A 277 18.34 9.69 7.89
N ASN A 278 18.61 8.84 6.89
CA ASN A 278 17.94 7.55 6.77
C ASN A 278 18.33 6.58 7.90
N LEU A 279 19.60 6.57 8.32
CA LEU A 279 20.07 5.78 9.45
C LEU A 279 19.47 6.29 10.78
N SER A 280 19.42 7.61 10.96
CA SER A 280 18.79 8.26 12.12
C SER A 280 17.33 7.86 12.26
N ARG A 281 16.55 7.96 11.17
CA ARG A 281 15.13 7.57 11.15
C ARG A 281 14.90 6.10 11.46
N ARG A 282 15.74 5.20 10.94
CA ARG A 282 15.63 3.76 11.21
C ARG A 282 15.93 3.42 12.67
N ARG A 283 16.72 4.25 13.36
CA ARG A 283 17.15 4.04 14.74
C ARG A 283 16.33 4.83 15.76
N GLY A 284 15.33 5.60 15.31
CA GLY A 284 14.53 6.45 16.19
C GLY A 284 15.30 7.61 16.82
N ILE A 285 16.44 7.99 16.26
CA ILE A 285 17.25 9.11 16.73
C ILE A 285 16.64 10.41 16.17
N SER A 286 16.29 11.35 17.06
CA SER A 286 15.74 12.65 16.68
C SER A 286 16.78 13.53 16.01
N VAL A 287 16.36 14.60 15.33
CA VAL A 287 17.29 15.50 14.64
C VAL A 287 18.18 16.23 15.66
N GLU A 288 17.62 16.61 16.80
CA GLU A 288 18.36 17.26 17.89
C GLU A 288 19.42 16.33 18.49
N GLN A 289 19.06 15.05 18.69
CA GLN A 289 20.00 14.05 19.21
C GLN A 289 21.11 13.72 18.19
N LEU A 290 20.78 13.74 16.90
CA LEU A 290 21.75 13.54 15.82
C LEU A 290 22.77 14.69 15.76
N GLU A 291 22.32 15.94 15.90
CA GLU A 291 23.17 17.12 15.97
C GLU A 291 24.06 17.11 17.21
N GLN A 292 23.52 16.70 18.36
CA GLN A 292 24.30 16.49 19.59
C GLN A 292 25.42 15.45 19.39
N MET A 293 25.10 14.28 18.80
CA MET A 293 26.07 13.22 18.55
C MET A 293 27.19 13.65 17.59
N VAL A 294 26.86 14.49 16.62
CA VAL A 294 27.82 15.07 15.68
C VAL A 294 28.72 16.11 16.35
N SER A 295 28.13 16.99 17.15
CA SER A 295 28.85 17.99 17.93
C SER A 295 29.82 17.30 18.91
N ASP A 296 29.38 16.23 19.57
CA ASP A 296 30.21 15.49 20.53
C ASP A 296 31.36 14.72 19.86
N ALA A 297 31.15 14.19 18.66
CA ALA A 297 32.13 13.36 17.96
C ALA A 297 33.12 14.18 17.10
N TYR A 298 32.68 15.31 16.54
CA TYR A 298 33.46 16.08 15.56
C TYR A 298 33.54 17.58 15.87
N GLY A 299 32.89 18.07 16.92
CA GLY A 299 32.98 19.47 17.36
C GLY A 299 32.44 20.49 16.34
N CYS A 300 31.57 20.07 15.43
CA CYS A 300 31.05 20.90 14.35
C CYS A 300 29.58 20.57 14.07
N ASP A 301 28.87 21.46 13.37
CA ASP A 301 27.46 21.25 13.02
C ASP A 301 27.31 20.18 11.93
N LEU A 302 26.17 19.48 11.93
CA LEU A 302 25.83 18.46 10.94
C LEU A 302 25.99 18.94 9.49
N GLU A 303 25.75 20.21 9.20
CA GLU A 303 25.88 20.77 7.85
C GLU A 303 27.31 21.10 7.44
N SER A 304 28.23 21.16 8.42
CA SER A 304 29.63 21.53 8.24
C SER A 304 30.57 20.32 8.17
N LEU A 305 30.04 19.12 8.38
CA LEU A 305 30.82 17.88 8.32
C LEU A 305 31.52 17.71 6.96
N THR A 306 32.76 17.25 7.04
CA THR A 306 33.55 16.93 5.85
C THR A 306 33.12 15.59 5.27
N SER A 307 33.42 15.37 3.99
CA SER A 307 33.12 14.08 3.34
C SER A 307 33.79 12.88 4.02
N SER A 308 34.95 13.07 4.66
CA SER A 308 35.65 12.01 5.41
C SER A 308 34.96 11.72 6.73
N ASP A 309 34.62 12.77 7.48
CA ASP A 309 33.97 12.65 8.79
C ASP A 309 32.55 12.10 8.64
N ALA A 310 31.85 12.47 7.56
CA ALA A 310 30.51 11.94 7.28
C ALA A 310 30.56 10.43 7.03
N ALA A 311 31.60 9.93 6.35
CA ALA A 311 31.80 8.49 6.18
C ALA A 311 32.21 7.79 7.49
N GLY A 312 32.94 8.45 8.38
CA GLY A 312 33.21 7.99 9.74
C GLY A 312 31.93 7.86 10.57
N PHE A 313 31.12 8.91 10.56
CA PHE A 313 29.87 8.98 11.33
C PHE A 313 28.82 7.98 10.82
N ILE A 314 28.72 7.77 9.51
CA ILE A 314 27.88 6.71 8.93
C ILE A 314 28.29 5.33 9.45
N ARG A 315 29.59 5.04 9.59
CA ARG A 315 30.08 3.77 10.14
C ARG A 315 29.75 3.63 11.62
N GLN A 316 29.89 4.70 12.39
CA GLN A 316 29.49 4.73 13.81
C GLN A 316 27.98 4.49 13.98
N LEU A 317 27.16 5.15 13.16
CA LEU A 317 25.70 4.93 13.07
C LEU A 317 25.34 3.56 12.48
N GLN A 318 26.27 2.79 11.93
CA GLN A 318 26.03 1.40 11.52
C GLN A 318 26.41 0.41 12.61
N GLN A 319 27.47 0.70 13.38
CA GLN A 319 28.03 -0.19 14.40
C GLN A 319 27.34 -0.12 15.76
N ALA A 320 26.67 0.99 16.10
CA ALA A 320 25.97 1.12 17.39
C ALA A 320 24.66 0.30 17.47
N ALA A 321 24.62 -0.91 16.88
CA ALA A 321 23.49 -1.83 16.87
C ALA A 321 23.54 -2.76 18.09
#